data_AF-B5EWB3-F1
#
_entry.id   AF-B5EWB3-F1
#
_cell.length_a   1.000
_cell.length_b   1.000
_cell.length_c   1.000
_cell.angle_alpha   90.00
_cell.angle_beta   90.00
_cell.angle_gamma   90.00
#
_symmetry.space_group_name_H-M   'P 1'
#
loop_
_entity.id
_entity.type
_entity.pdbx_description
1 polymer ?
#
loop_
_entity_poly.entity_id
_entity_poly.type
_entity_poly.pdbx_seq_one_letter_code
_entity_poly.pdbx_strand_id
1 'polypeptide(L)'
;MRCGSLASIAFFAVITWFGWSGHQDYLFEFEALRQNAKVSIDGMLNIASVYSIIAIFAPFIPLLLIVFITGKKGSGSSIPKIFWKLYGVVVVCSFVYGIYVHFNLENQVDRKGYVECKDERVLKSKYSKRVYAPTLEECDVR
;
A
#
# COMPACT_ATOMS: atom_id res chain seq x y z
N MET A 1 -19.77 -3.82 28.45
CA MET A 1 -19.06 -3.79 27.15
C MET A 1 -17.60 -3.45 27.39
N ARG A 2 -16.64 -4.23 26.85
CA ARG A 2 -15.22 -4.08 27.18
C ARG A 2 -14.57 -3.08 26.22
N CYS A 3 -14.27 -1.87 26.69
CA CYS A 3 -13.54 -0.82 25.95
C CYS A 3 -12.33 -1.34 25.15
N GLY A 4 -11.62 -2.35 25.67
CA GLY A 4 -10.46 -2.93 24.98
C GLY A 4 -10.75 -3.55 23.60
N SER A 5 -11.93 -4.16 23.39
CA SER A 5 -12.26 -4.77 22.08
C SER A 5 -12.58 -3.71 21.02
N LEU A 6 -13.23 -2.62 21.42
CA LEU A 6 -13.52 -1.47 20.56
C LEU A 6 -12.23 -0.74 20.19
N ALA A 7 -11.32 -0.54 21.16
CA ALA A 7 -10.02 0.08 20.92
C ALA A 7 -9.17 -0.73 19.93
N SER A 8 -9.15 -2.08 20.05
CA SER A 8 -8.44 -2.93 19.09
C SER A 8 -9.03 -2.85 17.68
N ILE A 9 -10.36 -2.91 17.54
CA ILE A 9 -11.02 -2.78 16.23
C ILE A 9 -10.68 -1.43 15.60
N ALA A 10 -10.77 -0.34 16.36
CA ALA A 10 -10.43 1.00 15.89
C ALA A 10 -8.97 1.07 15.45
N PHE A 11 -8.04 0.50 16.22
CA PHE A 11 -6.62 0.47 15.87
C PHE A 11 -6.36 -0.26 14.54
N PHE A 12 -6.92 -1.46 14.35
CA PHE A 12 -6.76 -2.22 13.10
C PHE A 12 -7.43 -1.53 11.92
N ALA A 13 -8.59 -0.90 12.13
CA ALA A 13 -9.27 -0.10 11.12
C ALA A 13 -8.41 1.09 10.69
N VAL A 14 -7.80 1.82 11.62
CA VAL A 14 -6.91 2.95 11.33
C VAL A 14 -5.68 2.52 10.54
N ILE A 15 -5.01 1.43 10.94
CA ILE A 15 -3.83 0.95 10.20
C ILE A 15 -4.21 0.46 8.81
N THR A 16 -5.31 -0.28 8.69
CA THR A 16 -5.80 -0.75 7.38
C THR A 16 -6.20 0.44 6.49
N TRP A 17 -6.78 1.49 7.08
CA TRP A 17 -7.09 2.74 6.39
C TRP A 17 -5.83 3.43 5.85
N PHE A 18 -4.74 3.52 6.63
CA PHE A 18 -3.46 4.04 6.15
C PHE A 18 -2.90 3.22 4.98
N GLY A 19 -3.02 1.89 5.04
CA GLY A 19 -2.68 1.04 3.89
C GLY A 19 -3.56 1.36 2.69
N TRP A 20 -4.88 1.45 2.88
CA TRP A 20 -5.83 1.74 1.82
C TRP A 20 -5.60 3.11 1.18
N SER A 21 -5.31 4.15 1.96
CA SER A 21 -5.00 5.48 1.43
C SER A 21 -3.74 5.45 0.57
N GLY A 22 -2.69 4.75 1.00
CA GLY A 22 -1.49 4.57 0.17
C GLY A 22 -1.78 3.81 -1.12
N HIS A 23 -2.69 2.83 -1.10
CA HIS A 23 -3.13 2.15 -2.32
C HIS A 23 -3.88 3.08 -3.28
N GLN A 24 -4.72 3.97 -2.76
CA GLN A 24 -5.42 4.98 -3.55
C GLN A 24 -4.46 5.94 -4.24
N ASP A 25 -3.40 6.37 -3.54
CA ASP A 25 -2.36 7.21 -4.14
C ASP A 25 -1.79 6.56 -5.41
N TYR A 26 -1.53 5.25 -5.40
CA TYR A 26 -1.04 4.54 -6.59
C TYR A 26 -2.06 4.45 -7.72
N LEU A 27 -3.36 4.33 -7.41
CA LEU A 27 -4.40 4.36 -8.44
C LEU A 27 -4.48 5.75 -9.09
N PHE A 28 -4.34 6.82 -8.31
CA PHE A 28 -4.28 8.18 -8.85
C PHE A 28 -3.06 8.38 -9.75
N GLU A 29 -1.90 7.80 -9.42
CA GLU A 29 -0.72 7.87 -10.30
C GLU A 29 -0.94 7.12 -11.63
N PHE A 30 -1.64 5.97 -11.62
CA PHE A 30 -2.04 5.30 -12.86
C PHE A 30 -3.04 6.13 -13.69
N GLU A 31 -3.96 6.81 -13.03
CA GLU A 31 -4.92 7.69 -13.70
C GLU A 31 -4.24 8.94 -14.28
N ALA A 32 -3.32 9.54 -13.53
CA ALA A 32 -2.47 10.64 -13.98
C ALA A 32 -1.64 10.24 -15.21
N LEU A 33 -1.05 9.03 -15.19
CA LEU A 33 -0.40 8.47 -16.37
C LEU A 33 -1.38 8.39 -17.54
N ARG A 34 -2.60 7.88 -17.34
CA ARG A 34 -3.61 7.77 -18.41
C ARG A 34 -3.99 9.14 -19.00
N GLN A 35 -4.02 10.18 -18.17
CA GLN A 35 -4.34 11.55 -18.56
C GLN A 35 -3.15 12.34 -19.13
N ASN A 36 -1.98 11.70 -19.27
CA ASN A 36 -0.72 12.33 -19.67
C ASN A 36 -0.30 13.48 -18.74
N ALA A 37 -0.61 13.37 -17.44
CA ALA A 37 -0.19 14.34 -16.43
C ALA A 37 1.15 13.97 -15.80
N LYS A 38 1.72 14.86 -14.97
CA LYS A 38 2.89 14.61 -14.12
C LYS A 38 2.57 13.54 -13.07
N VAL A 39 3.54 12.66 -12.81
CA VAL A 39 3.34 11.44 -12.00
C VAL A 39 4.47 11.31 -11.01
N SER A 40 4.16 10.90 -9.79
CA SER A 40 5.17 10.63 -8.77
C SER A 40 5.18 9.17 -8.32
N ILE A 41 6.29 8.50 -8.60
CA ILE A 41 6.48 7.09 -8.25
C ILE A 41 7.24 6.99 -6.95
N ASP A 42 6.57 6.50 -5.91
CA ASP A 42 7.24 6.13 -4.67
C ASP A 42 8.17 4.93 -4.89
N GLY A 43 9.18 4.80 -4.02
CA GLY A 43 10.11 3.67 -4.11
C GLY A 43 9.43 2.32 -3.94
N MET A 44 9.99 1.30 -4.61
CA MET A 44 9.50 -0.09 -4.62
C MET A 44 9.11 -0.62 -3.22
N LEU A 45 9.96 -0.39 -2.21
CA LEU A 45 9.71 -0.86 -0.85
C LEU A 45 8.52 -0.17 -0.20
N ASN A 46 8.28 1.11 -0.49
CA ASN A 46 7.12 1.85 0.02
C ASN A 46 5.83 1.22 -0.53
N ILE A 47 5.76 1.02 -1.86
CA ILE A 47 4.63 0.38 -2.52
C ILE A 47 4.40 -1.04 -1.97
N ALA A 48 5.45 -1.86 -1.91
CA ALA A 48 5.36 -3.22 -1.40
C ALA A 48 4.88 -3.28 0.07
N SER A 49 5.32 -2.33 0.90
CA SER A 49 4.91 -2.24 2.29
C SER A 49 3.42 -1.90 2.44
N VAL A 50 2.88 -1.01 1.61
CA VAL A 50 1.46 -0.63 1.63
C VAL A 50 0.56 -1.84 1.39
N TYR A 51 0.83 -2.63 0.35
CA TYR A 51 0.07 -3.84 0.07
C TYR A 51 0.19 -4.89 1.17
N SER A 52 1.36 -4.99 1.80
CA SER A 52 1.58 -5.90 2.93
C SER A 52 0.84 -5.47 4.18
N ILE A 53 0.80 -4.17 4.48
CA ILE A 53 0.01 -3.62 5.60
C ILE A 53 -1.46 -3.95 5.44
N ILE A 54 -2.02 -3.76 4.24
CA ILE A 54 -3.42 -4.13 3.96
C ILE A 54 -3.64 -5.63 4.19
N ALA A 55 -2.79 -6.47 3.60
CA ALA A 55 -2.91 -7.93 3.72
C ALA A 55 -2.76 -8.42 5.16
N ILE A 56 -1.92 -7.75 5.96
CA ILE A 56 -1.73 -8.08 7.36
C ILE A 56 -2.99 -7.71 8.16
N PHE A 57 -3.44 -6.47 8.08
CA PHE A 57 -4.39 -5.93 9.05
C PHE A 57 -5.86 -6.06 8.65
N ALA A 58 -6.18 -6.05 7.35
CA ALA A 58 -7.57 -6.12 6.89
C ALA A 58 -8.35 -7.36 7.39
N PRO A 59 -7.77 -8.58 7.42
CA PRO A 59 -8.48 -9.76 7.91
C PRO A 59 -8.81 -9.74 9.41
N PHE A 60 -8.07 -8.97 10.21
CA PHE A 60 -8.34 -8.87 11.66
C PHE A 60 -9.59 -8.05 11.97
N ILE A 61 -9.98 -7.11 11.10
CA ILE A 61 -11.19 -6.29 11.29
C ILE A 61 -12.46 -7.16 11.38
N PRO A 62 -12.81 -7.99 10.37
CA PRO A 62 -14.01 -8.82 10.44
C PRO A 62 -13.92 -9.88 11.55
N LEU A 63 -12.75 -10.44 11.82
CA LEU A 63 -12.54 -11.38 12.93
C LEU A 63 -12.87 -10.75 14.28
N LEU A 64 -12.37 -9.54 14.53
CA LEU A 64 -12.63 -8.82 15.78
C LEU A 64 -14.08 -8.33 15.87
N LEU A 65 -14.70 -7.94 14.75
CA LEU A 65 -16.13 -7.60 14.71
C LEU A 65 -17.00 -8.81 15.08
N ILE A 66 -16.71 -10.00 14.54
CA ILE A 66 -17.43 -11.24 14.88
C ILE A 66 -17.29 -11.54 16.37
N VAL A 67 -16.08 -11.45 16.92
CA VAL A 67 -15.81 -11.65 18.36
C VAL A 67 -16.56 -10.63 19.22
N PHE A 68 -16.61 -9.38 18.77
CA PHE A 68 -17.32 -8.30 19.47
C PHE A 68 -18.84 -8.53 19.49
N ILE A 69 -19.44 -8.88 18.35
CA ILE A 69 -20.89 -9.12 18.21
C ILE A 69 -21.31 -10.37 18.99
N THR A 70 -20.57 -11.47 18.86
CA THR A 70 -20.95 -12.76 19.47
C THR A 70 -20.60 -12.86 20.95
N GLY A 71 -19.83 -11.91 21.51
CA GLY A 71 -19.40 -11.93 22.91
C GLY A 71 -18.47 -13.10 23.30
N LYS A 72 -18.19 -14.01 22.36
CA LYS A 72 -17.27 -15.14 22.55
C LYS A 72 -15.84 -14.62 22.58
N LYS A 73 -15.35 -14.34 23.79
CA LYS A 73 -13.93 -14.13 24.07
C LYS A 73 -13.16 -15.37 23.62
N GLY A 74 -12.60 -15.31 22.42
CA GLY A 74 -11.67 -16.31 21.95
C GLY A 74 -12.29 -17.68 21.70
N SER A 75 -13.07 -17.80 20.62
CA SER A 75 -12.94 -19.03 19.81
C SER A 75 -11.63 -19.01 19.00
N GLY A 76 -10.53 -18.57 19.62
CA GLY A 76 -9.16 -18.63 19.11
C GLY A 76 -8.51 -19.99 19.37
N SER A 77 -9.22 -20.94 19.97
CA SER A 77 -8.72 -22.28 20.27
C SER A 77 -8.54 -23.17 19.03
N SER A 78 -9.01 -22.77 17.85
CA SER A 78 -8.99 -23.65 16.68
C SER A 78 -8.64 -22.95 15.36
N ILE A 79 -7.89 -21.83 15.38
CA ILE A 79 -7.21 -21.42 14.15
C ILE A 79 -6.07 -22.43 13.96
N PRO A 80 -6.16 -23.37 13.00
CA PRO A 80 -5.17 -24.42 12.89
C PRO A 80 -3.83 -23.77 12.55
N LYS A 81 -2.71 -24.31 13.05
CA LYS A 81 -1.37 -23.78 12.74
C LYS A 81 -1.12 -23.64 11.22
N ILE A 82 -1.85 -24.42 10.41
CA ILE A 82 -1.84 -24.32 8.95
C ILE A 82 -2.32 -22.95 8.43
N PHE A 83 -3.28 -22.32 9.11
CA PHE A 83 -3.83 -21.03 8.72
C PHE A 83 -2.76 -19.94 8.85
N TRP A 84 -1.97 -19.96 9.92
CA TRP A 84 -0.85 -19.02 10.08
C TRP A 84 0.22 -19.18 9.00
N LYS A 85 0.48 -20.43 8.54
CA LYS A 85 1.40 -20.68 7.43
C LYS A 85 0.84 -20.14 6.11
N LEU A 86 -0.42 -20.44 5.79
CA LEU A 86 -1.09 -19.95 4.58
C LEU A 86 -1.20 -18.42 4.59
N TYR A 87 -1.53 -17.84 5.74
CA TYR A 87 -1.59 -16.40 5.93
C TYR A 87 -0.22 -15.73 5.70
N GLY A 88 0.86 -16.34 6.21
CA GLY A 88 2.23 -15.87 5.90
C GLY A 88 2.52 -15.87 4.40
N VAL A 89 2.09 -16.90 3.67
CA VAL A 89 2.21 -16.94 2.20
C VAL A 89 1.41 -15.81 1.55
N VAL A 90 0.18 -15.54 2.00
CA VAL A 90 -0.62 -14.42 1.48
C VAL A 90 0.08 -13.08 1.67
N VAL A 91 0.64 -12.82 2.85
CA VAL A 91 1.38 -11.57 3.13
C VAL A 91 2.60 -11.43 2.20
N VAL A 92 3.36 -12.51 2.01
CA VAL A 92 4.51 -12.51 1.08
C VAL A 92 4.04 -12.29 -0.36
N CYS A 93 2.96 -12.93 -0.80
CA CYS A 93 2.38 -12.72 -2.12
C CYS A 93 1.92 -11.27 -2.30
N SER A 94 1.33 -10.64 -1.29
CA SER A 94 0.95 -9.23 -1.34
C SER A 94 2.15 -8.28 -1.40
N PHE A 95 3.25 -8.61 -0.72
CA PHE A 95 4.51 -7.87 -0.86
C PHE A 95 5.06 -7.96 -2.28
N VAL A 96 5.12 -9.16 -2.85
CA VAL A 96 5.55 -9.40 -4.24
C VAL A 96 4.61 -8.70 -5.23
N TYR A 97 3.31 -8.68 -4.96
CA TYR A 97 2.35 -7.94 -5.77
C TYR A 97 2.62 -6.43 -5.76
N GLY A 98 2.97 -5.84 -4.62
CA GLY A 98 3.35 -4.43 -4.55
C GLY A 98 4.64 -4.13 -5.33
N ILE A 99 5.62 -5.05 -5.33
CA ILE A 99 6.80 -4.96 -6.20
C ILE A 99 6.39 -4.99 -7.68
N TYR A 100 5.49 -5.90 -8.05
CA TYR A 100 4.97 -5.97 -9.41
C TYR A 100 4.27 -4.67 -9.84
N VAL A 101 3.45 -4.08 -8.96
CA VAL A 101 2.79 -2.79 -9.21
C VAL A 101 3.80 -1.69 -9.47
N HIS A 102 4.89 -1.62 -8.69
CA HIS A 102 5.97 -0.66 -8.90
C HIS A 102 6.61 -0.80 -10.28
N PHE A 103 7.03 -2.00 -10.68
CA PHE A 103 7.63 -2.23 -12.00
C PHE A 103 6.63 -1.99 -13.14
N ASN A 104 5.35 -2.30 -12.94
CA ASN A 104 4.33 -2.01 -13.93
C ASN A 104 4.14 -0.49 -14.13
N LEU A 105 4.22 0.29 -13.06
CA LEU A 105 4.16 1.75 -13.12
C LEU A 105 5.39 2.32 -13.85
N GLU A 106 6.60 1.90 -13.47
CA GLU A 106 7.85 2.31 -14.14
C GLU A 106 7.85 1.94 -15.64
N ASN A 107 7.42 0.73 -15.98
CA ASN A 107 7.33 0.30 -17.38
C ASN A 107 6.33 1.14 -18.20
N GLN A 108 5.23 1.60 -17.60
CA GLN A 108 4.28 2.47 -18.31
C GLN A 108 4.84 3.87 -18.55
N VAL A 109 5.58 4.40 -17.58
CA VAL A 109 6.27 5.69 -17.69
C VAL A 109 7.31 5.64 -18.82
N ASP A 110 8.15 4.61 -18.82
CA ASP A 110 9.16 4.39 -19.86
C ASP A 110 8.54 4.23 -21.25
N ARG A 111 7.49 3.40 -21.38
CA ARG A 111 6.77 3.21 -22.66
C ARG A 111 6.10 4.48 -23.19
N LYS A 112 5.69 5.39 -22.31
CA LYS A 112 5.10 6.68 -22.69
C LYS A 112 6.15 7.74 -23.00
N GLY A 113 7.44 7.45 -22.83
CA GLY A 113 8.53 8.38 -23.10
C GLY A 113 8.61 9.53 -22.10
N TYR A 114 8.10 9.34 -20.88
CA TYR A 114 8.18 10.33 -19.82
C TYR A 114 9.64 10.55 -19.40
N VAL A 115 9.97 11.78 -19.04
CA VAL A 115 11.29 12.18 -18.56
C VAL A 115 11.30 12.27 -17.03
N GLU A 116 12.36 11.76 -16.39
CA GLU A 116 12.55 11.91 -14.96
C GLU A 116 12.95 13.35 -14.63
N CYS A 117 12.15 14.02 -13.80
CA CYS A 117 12.43 15.36 -13.31
C CYS A 117 13.53 15.30 -12.25
N LYS A 118 14.73 15.77 -12.59
CA LYS A 118 15.85 15.85 -11.65
C LYS A 118 15.65 17.04 -10.71
N ASP A 119 15.30 16.75 -9.47
CA ASP A 119 15.18 17.72 -8.39
C ASP A 119 16.58 17.90 -7.75
N GLU A 120 17.15 19.10 -7.71
CA GLU A 120 18.54 19.38 -7.26
C GLU A 120 18.83 19.04 -5.78
N ARG A 121 17.85 18.50 -5.04
CA ARG A 121 17.99 18.26 -3.60
C ARG A 121 18.83 17.00 -3.31
N VAL A 122 20.08 17.26 -2.94
CA VAL A 122 21.20 16.35 -2.58
C VAL A 122 20.90 15.27 -1.52
N LEU A 123 19.74 15.29 -0.85
CA LEU A 123 19.42 14.43 0.30
C LEU A 123 18.10 13.65 0.20
N LYS A 124 17.49 13.52 -0.99
CA LYS A 124 16.44 12.51 -1.17
C LYS A 124 17.11 11.16 -1.42
N SER A 125 16.86 10.18 -0.53
CA SER A 125 17.30 8.81 -0.77
C SER A 125 16.84 8.41 -2.18
N LYS A 126 17.74 7.79 -2.95
CA LYS A 126 17.50 7.29 -4.33
C LYS A 126 16.28 6.35 -4.46
N TYR A 127 15.68 6.01 -3.32
CA TYR A 127 14.58 5.07 -3.11
C TYR A 127 13.34 5.72 -2.48
N SER A 128 13.31 7.04 -2.24
CA SER A 128 12.20 7.67 -1.53
C SER A 128 11.03 8.01 -2.44
N LYS A 129 11.27 8.69 -3.57
CA LYS A 129 10.24 9.15 -4.52
C LYS A 129 10.88 9.71 -5.78
N ARG A 130 10.39 9.34 -6.97
CA ARG A 130 10.80 9.88 -8.28
C ARG A 130 9.62 10.58 -8.93
N VAL A 131 9.88 11.62 -9.71
CA VAL A 131 8.84 12.41 -10.39
C VAL A 131 9.12 12.35 -11.88
N TYR A 132 8.08 12.08 -12.66
CA TYR A 132 8.15 11.97 -14.11
C TYR A 132 7.13 12.90 -14.76
N ALA A 133 7.51 13.51 -15.88
CA ALA A 133 6.64 14.39 -16.66
C ALA A 133 6.68 14.00 -18.16
N PRO A 134 5.62 14.30 -18.93
CA PRO A 134 5.58 14.11 -20.38
C PRO A 134 6.69 14.86 -21.12
N THR A 135 7.04 16.06 -20.64
CA THR A 135 8.06 16.94 -21.23
C THR A 135 8.96 17.55 -20.17
N LEU A 136 10.17 17.99 -20.55
CA LEU A 136 11.13 18.65 -19.65
C LEU A 136 10.60 19.99 -19.11
N GLU A 137 9.77 20.70 -19.88
CA GLU A 137 9.20 21.99 -19.50
C GLU A 137 8.20 21.85 -18.34
N GLU A 138 7.50 20.72 -18.26
CA GLU A 138 6.56 20.41 -17.19
C GLU A 138 7.23 19.94 -15.88
N CYS A 139 8.54 19.69 -15.92
CA CYS A 139 9.29 19.35 -14.71
C CYS A 139 9.39 20.55 -13.74
N ASP A 140 9.28 21.78 -14.23
CA ASP A 140 9.64 23.01 -13.52
C ASP A 140 8.43 23.78 -12.95
N VAL A 141 7.37 23.07 -12.55
CA VAL A 141 6.22 23.68 -11.88
C VAL A 141 6.36 23.53 -10.37
N ARG A 142 6.67 24.68 -9.76
CA ARG A 142 6.84 25.00 -8.34
C ARG A 142 5.68 24.58 -7.44
#